data_AF-A0A817K9M8-F1
#
_entry.id   AF-A0A817K9M8-F1
#
_cell.length_a   1.000
_cell.length_b   1.000
_cell.length_c   1.000
_cell.angle_alpha   90.00
_cell.angle_beta   90.00
_cell.angle_gamma   90.00
#
_symmetry.space_group_name_H-M   'P 1'
#
loop_
_entity.id
_entity.type
_entity.pdbx_description
1 polymer ?
#
loop_
_entity_poly.entity_id
_entity_poly.type
_entity_poly.pdbx_seq_one_letter_code
_entity_poly.pdbx_strand_id
1 'polypeptide(L)'
;MTQSTTSTRKNEIQSTTSASSIQTTHTDLCGWSYKYWSGIIRYFISFITVYVFAVPTRLRLAITKSLEYAVKKMLKDNNVFRRLDVCETMGYATTICCDKTGTLTTNYMTVIQVYVSEKHWKNVENPAKAIEIIIRANTKEIIFEGVSVSCSYSSKLLSSPENQTLSKQVGNKTECSLLGFVDALGGNYAEIRTHYPEEQFVHVYPFNSVRKSTSEIVLKKCKTILNRNGEIIPFSTVDYDRLVQTVLEPMACDGLHQLTCVCIWGIEDSVRPEVLDTIAKCQNAGRTVRMITGDNVNTTRSIALKCGIISPNDSFLVLDGHEFNRRIRPILDEAIVQSLFDKVWPQLRVLARASPLDKYVLVRGIIASKINRTGEIVAVIGDETNDGPGRYVYESVAKFLQFQLIVNIAVLFCTFIRICIVQQSLLRVPREELLTRKPYGRTPPLISRTMMKNIIGHTIYQLAVILFILFAGPKVFNIDDGRPVDSMHKPSEHFTMIFNVFVLMNLFNEINC
;
A
#
# COMPACT_ATOMS: atom_id res chain seq x y z
N MET A 1 -30.59 -116.13 -71.05
CA MET A 1 -31.74 -115.33 -70.60
C MET A 1 -31.27 -114.50 -69.41
N THR A 2 -31.33 -113.16 -69.41
CA THR A 2 -32.01 -112.31 -70.40
C THR A 2 -31.28 -110.98 -70.57
N GLN A 3 -31.09 -110.61 -71.84
CA GLN A 3 -31.11 -109.22 -72.32
C GLN A 3 -32.37 -108.51 -71.74
N SER A 4 -32.45 -107.19 -71.65
CA SER A 4 -31.93 -106.21 -72.61
C SER A 4 -31.60 -104.89 -71.88
N THR A 5 -30.35 -104.51 -71.64
CA THR A 5 -29.08 -104.81 -72.34
C THR A 5 -28.02 -105.36 -71.38
N THR A 6 -27.28 -106.39 -71.80
CA THR A 6 -26.60 -107.31 -70.86
C THR A 6 -25.17 -106.90 -70.41
N SER A 7 -25.08 -106.41 -69.17
CA SER A 7 -24.10 -106.76 -68.12
C SER A 7 -22.62 -107.04 -68.47
N THR A 8 -21.68 -106.27 -67.88
CA THR A 8 -20.82 -106.82 -66.79
C THR A 8 -20.17 -105.77 -65.87
N ARG A 9 -20.08 -106.16 -64.58
CA ARG A 9 -19.23 -105.73 -63.44
C ARG A 9 -17.75 -105.37 -63.78
N LYS A 10 -16.92 -104.68 -62.95
CA LYS A 10 -16.95 -104.36 -61.49
C LYS A 10 -15.81 -103.38 -61.09
N ASN A 11 -15.96 -102.66 -59.95
CA ASN A 11 -14.94 -102.32 -58.91
C ASN A 11 -13.67 -101.54 -59.35
N GLU A 12 -12.79 -100.93 -58.53
CA GLU A 12 -12.67 -100.39 -57.14
C GLU A 12 -11.41 -99.46 -57.18
N ILE A 13 -11.01 -98.59 -56.24
CA ILE A 13 -11.39 -98.29 -54.85
C ILE A 13 -11.04 -96.80 -54.55
N GLN A 14 -11.51 -96.21 -53.45
CA GLN A 14 -10.88 -95.03 -52.81
C GLN A 14 -10.59 -95.37 -51.35
N SER A 15 -9.33 -95.32 -50.91
CA SER A 15 -9.00 -95.39 -49.48
C SER A 15 -7.61 -94.84 -49.11
N THR A 16 -7.65 -93.81 -48.25
CA THR A 16 -6.80 -93.57 -47.07
C THR A 16 -5.34 -93.07 -47.16
N THR A 17 -5.11 -92.05 -46.29
CA THR A 17 -3.94 -91.75 -45.42
C THR A 17 -2.72 -90.96 -45.91
N SER A 18 -2.62 -89.72 -45.39
CA SER A 18 -1.44 -89.04 -44.79
C SER A 18 -0.21 -88.69 -45.67
N ALA A 19 0.54 -87.60 -45.47
CA ALA A 19 0.56 -86.61 -44.37
C ALA A 19 1.00 -85.19 -44.82
N SER A 20 0.57 -84.18 -44.06
CA SER A 20 1.21 -82.86 -43.79
C SER A 20 2.23 -82.26 -44.78
N SER A 21 1.87 -81.09 -45.34
CA SER A 21 2.78 -79.95 -45.45
C SER A 21 2.04 -78.65 -45.10
N ILE A 22 2.69 -77.76 -44.36
CA ILE A 22 2.11 -76.50 -43.88
C ILE A 22 2.58 -75.37 -44.80
N GLN A 23 1.64 -74.61 -45.39
CA GLN A 23 1.75 -73.14 -45.45
C GLN A 23 0.44 -72.45 -45.89
N THR A 24 -0.21 -71.82 -44.91
CA THR A 24 -0.82 -70.47 -44.96
C THR A 24 -1.31 -69.89 -46.31
N THR A 25 -2.60 -69.54 -46.37
CA THR A 25 -3.06 -68.19 -46.75
C THR A 25 -4.54 -68.00 -46.37
N HIS A 26 -5.00 -66.74 -46.32
CA HIS A 26 -6.39 -66.31 -46.02
C HIS A 26 -6.90 -66.55 -44.58
N THR A 27 -6.25 -65.88 -43.63
CA THR A 27 -6.95 -65.37 -42.44
C THR A 27 -8.00 -64.34 -42.84
N ASP A 28 -9.23 -64.50 -42.39
CA ASP A 28 -10.29 -63.50 -42.54
C ASP A 28 -9.89 -62.15 -41.92
N LEU A 29 -9.68 -61.14 -42.78
CA LEU A 29 -9.55 -59.74 -42.36
C LEU A 29 -10.94 -59.18 -42.00
N CYS A 30 -11.51 -59.71 -40.91
CA CYS A 30 -12.78 -59.26 -40.37
C CYS A 30 -12.67 -57.79 -39.93
N GLY A 31 -13.59 -56.95 -40.39
CA GLY A 31 -13.44 -55.49 -40.32
C GLY A 31 -13.32 -54.92 -38.91
N TRP A 32 -12.58 -53.82 -38.79
CA TRP A 32 -12.48 -53.03 -37.54
C TRP A 32 -13.87 -52.52 -37.13
N SER A 33 -14.54 -53.27 -36.27
CA SER A 33 -15.92 -52.99 -35.88
C SER A 33 -16.06 -51.64 -35.18
N TYR A 34 -17.08 -50.89 -35.58
CA TYR A 34 -17.56 -49.63 -34.98
C TYR A 34 -17.60 -49.67 -33.43
N LYS A 35 -17.84 -50.85 -32.85
CA LYS A 35 -17.87 -51.10 -31.40
C LYS A 35 -16.55 -50.73 -30.70
N TYR A 36 -15.39 -50.98 -31.30
CA TYR A 36 -14.07 -50.66 -30.72
C TYR A 36 -13.78 -49.15 -30.76
N TRP A 37 -14.06 -48.49 -31.89
CA TRP A 37 -13.93 -47.04 -32.03
C TRP A 37 -14.86 -46.30 -31.06
N SER A 38 -16.10 -46.76 -30.87
CA SER A 38 -17.02 -46.21 -29.87
C SER A 38 -16.46 -46.31 -28.44
N GLY A 39 -15.79 -47.41 -28.09
CA GLY A 39 -15.11 -47.58 -26.80
C GLY A 39 -13.98 -46.57 -26.59
N ILE A 40 -13.08 -46.44 -27.56
CA ILE A 40 -11.95 -45.48 -27.50
C ILE A 40 -12.45 -44.04 -27.36
N ILE A 41 -13.48 -43.66 -28.12
CA ILE A 41 -14.10 -42.32 -28.05
C ILE A 41 -14.72 -42.08 -26.67
N ARG A 42 -15.40 -43.06 -26.06
CA ARG A 42 -15.95 -42.94 -24.70
C ARG A 42 -14.86 -42.71 -23.66
N TYR A 43 -13.77 -43.48 -23.68
CA TYR A 43 -12.65 -43.27 -22.77
C TYR A 43 -11.98 -41.90 -22.96
N PHE A 44 -11.86 -41.43 -24.21
CA PHE A 44 -11.31 -40.10 -24.51
C PHE A 44 -12.21 -38.96 -24.01
N ILE A 45 -13.54 -39.08 -24.17
CA ILE A 45 -14.51 -38.11 -23.61
C ILE A 45 -14.47 -38.12 -22.07
N SER A 46 -14.38 -39.29 -21.44
CA SER A 46 -14.22 -39.41 -19.99
C SER A 46 -12.93 -38.76 -19.50
N PHE A 47 -11.81 -38.96 -20.21
CA PHE A 47 -10.53 -38.33 -19.92
C PHE A 47 -10.61 -36.80 -20.00
N ILE A 48 -11.16 -36.24 -21.09
CA ILE A 48 -11.36 -34.79 -21.23
C ILE A 48 -12.25 -34.26 -20.10
N THR A 49 -13.31 -34.98 -19.76
CA THR A 49 -14.24 -34.58 -18.70
C THR A 49 -13.54 -34.50 -17.34
N VAL A 50 -12.79 -35.55 -16.95
CA VAL A 50 -11.99 -35.56 -15.71
C VAL A 50 -10.94 -34.44 -15.72
N TYR A 51 -10.26 -34.22 -16.85
CA TYR A 51 -9.27 -33.15 -16.99
C TYR A 51 -9.89 -31.75 -16.80
N VAL A 52 -11.05 -31.48 -17.41
CA VAL A 52 -11.78 -30.21 -17.26
C VAL A 52 -12.27 -29.99 -15.82
N PHE A 53 -12.66 -31.05 -15.10
CA PHE A 53 -12.98 -30.95 -13.67
C PHE A 53 -11.75 -30.79 -12.77
N ALA A 54 -10.59 -31.36 -13.16
CA ALA A 54 -9.35 -31.29 -12.39
C ALA A 54 -8.65 -29.92 -12.47
N VAL A 55 -8.80 -29.17 -13.57
CA VAL A 55 -8.20 -27.83 -13.72
C VAL A 55 -9.10 -26.76 -13.10
N PRO A 56 -8.70 -26.06 -12.02
CA PRO A 56 -9.54 -25.09 -11.31
C PRO A 56 -9.55 -23.72 -12.02
N THR A 57 -10.04 -23.67 -13.27
CA THR A 57 -10.12 -22.45 -14.10
C THR A 57 -10.85 -21.29 -13.40
N ARG A 58 -11.86 -21.61 -12.57
CA ARG A 58 -12.67 -20.64 -11.82
C ARG A 58 -11.92 -19.93 -10.68
N LEU A 59 -10.84 -20.50 -10.14
CA LEU A 59 -10.15 -19.95 -8.97
C LEU A 59 -9.53 -18.58 -9.24
N ARG A 60 -8.89 -18.40 -10.41
CA ARG A 60 -8.23 -17.13 -10.78
C ARG A 60 -9.25 -15.99 -10.90
N LEU A 61 -10.40 -16.27 -11.53
CA LEU A 61 -11.48 -15.29 -11.70
C LEU A 61 -12.11 -14.87 -10.36
N ALA A 62 -12.25 -15.81 -9.41
CA ALA A 62 -12.75 -15.52 -8.08
C ALA A 62 -11.83 -14.55 -7.32
N ILE A 63 -10.51 -14.80 -7.33
CA ILE A 63 -9.51 -13.94 -6.68
C ILE A 63 -9.54 -12.53 -7.28
N THR A 64 -9.54 -12.40 -8.61
CA THR A 64 -9.58 -11.09 -9.28
C THR A 64 -10.87 -10.33 -8.91
N LYS A 65 -12.05 -10.96 -8.93
CA LYS A 65 -13.31 -10.33 -8.54
C LYS A 65 -13.33 -9.92 -7.06
N SER A 66 -12.79 -10.74 -6.15
CA SER A 66 -12.75 -10.38 -4.73
C SER A 66 -11.85 -9.16 -4.47
N LEU A 67 -10.72 -9.09 -5.18
CA LEU A 67 -9.79 -7.97 -5.09
C LEU A 67 -10.38 -6.68 -5.69
N GLU A 68 -11.08 -6.79 -6.82
CA GLU A 68 -11.82 -5.67 -7.42
C GLU A 68 -12.89 -5.10 -6.47
N TYR A 69 -13.67 -5.97 -5.82
CA TYR A 69 -14.67 -5.55 -4.82
C TYR A 69 -14.02 -4.88 -3.61
N ALA A 70 -12.94 -5.45 -3.07
CA ALA A 70 -12.20 -4.88 -1.95
C ALA A 70 -11.67 -3.47 -2.30
N VAL A 71 -11.05 -3.30 -3.47
CA VAL A 71 -10.55 -2.00 -3.93
C VAL A 71 -11.69 -1.01 -4.19
N LYS A 72 -12.83 -1.44 -4.75
CA LYS A 72 -14.03 -0.59 -4.88
C LYS A 72 -14.60 -0.12 -3.54
N LYS A 73 -14.51 -0.94 -2.49
CA LYS A 73 -14.88 -0.52 -1.13
C LYS A 73 -13.87 0.48 -0.57
N MET A 74 -12.57 0.15 -0.61
CA MET A 74 -11.49 1.02 -0.14
C MET A 74 -11.50 2.39 -0.82
N LEU A 75 -11.87 2.46 -2.11
CA LEU A 75 -12.03 3.71 -2.85
C LEU A 75 -13.13 4.61 -2.26
N LYS A 76 -14.23 4.05 -1.75
CA LYS A 76 -15.27 4.82 -1.03
C LYS A 76 -14.75 5.34 0.31
N ASP A 77 -13.85 4.60 0.93
CA ASP A 77 -13.14 4.99 2.16
C ASP A 77 -11.93 5.93 1.84
N ASN A 78 -11.91 6.58 0.67
CA ASN A 78 -10.86 7.48 0.15
C ASN A 78 -9.46 6.85 -0.03
N ASN A 79 -9.33 5.52 -0.01
CA ASN A 79 -8.06 4.81 -0.20
C ASN A 79 -7.87 4.39 -1.67
N VAL A 80 -6.97 5.08 -2.40
CA VAL A 80 -6.73 4.86 -3.83
C VAL A 80 -5.53 3.92 -4.06
N PHE A 81 -5.79 2.73 -4.60
CA PHE A 81 -4.75 1.78 -5.01
C PHE A 81 -4.37 1.97 -6.48
N ARG A 82 -3.11 2.37 -6.75
CA ARG A 82 -2.57 2.46 -8.13
C ARG A 82 -2.25 1.10 -8.75
N ARG A 83 -2.10 0.06 -7.93
CA ARG A 83 -1.87 -1.34 -8.34
C ARG A 83 -2.68 -2.27 -7.42
N LEU A 84 -3.30 -3.29 -8.00
CA LEU A 84 -4.15 -4.22 -7.26
C LEU A 84 -3.36 -5.15 -6.32
N ASP A 85 -2.14 -5.54 -6.69
CA ASP A 85 -1.28 -6.45 -5.90
C ASP A 85 -0.74 -5.82 -4.61
N VAL A 86 -0.67 -4.50 -4.54
CA VAL A 86 -0.30 -3.75 -3.32
C VAL A 86 -1.36 -3.90 -2.22
N CYS A 87 -2.64 -4.03 -2.59
CA CYS A 87 -3.75 -4.23 -1.63
C CYS A 87 -3.55 -5.51 -0.81
N GLU A 88 -3.16 -6.61 -1.45
CA GLU A 88 -2.82 -7.86 -0.75
C GLU A 88 -1.53 -7.70 0.07
N THR A 89 -0.48 -7.14 -0.55
CA THR A 89 0.86 -7.00 0.06
C THR A 89 0.83 -6.21 1.37
N MET A 90 0.01 -5.14 1.43
CA MET A 90 -0.16 -4.31 2.62
C MET A 90 -0.77 -5.09 3.80
N GLY A 91 -1.63 -6.07 3.50
CA GLY A 91 -2.21 -6.98 4.50
C GLY A 91 -1.13 -7.71 5.31
N TYR A 92 0.00 -8.05 4.69
CA TYR A 92 1.12 -8.76 5.31
C TYR A 92 2.22 -7.85 5.91
N ALA A 93 2.11 -6.52 5.83
CA ALA A 93 3.17 -5.60 6.30
C ALA A 93 3.46 -5.76 7.82
N THR A 94 4.66 -6.25 8.16
CA THR A 94 5.14 -6.47 9.53
C THR A 94 5.75 -5.20 10.14
N THR A 95 6.33 -4.35 9.30
CA THR A 95 6.94 -3.07 9.67
C THR A 95 6.32 -1.94 8.85
N ILE A 96 6.01 -0.82 9.51
CA ILE A 96 5.54 0.41 8.87
C ILE A 96 6.54 1.51 9.16
N CYS A 97 7.10 2.11 8.11
CA CYS A 97 8.01 3.24 8.17
C CYS A 97 7.27 4.51 7.72
N CYS A 98 7.04 5.45 8.63
CA CYS A 98 6.34 6.70 8.35
C CYS A 98 7.33 7.88 8.36
N ASP A 99 7.17 8.83 7.43
CA ASP A 99 7.70 10.17 7.65
C ASP A 99 6.89 10.90 8.74
N LYS A 100 7.49 11.94 9.30
CA LYS A 100 6.89 12.85 10.26
C LYS A 100 6.04 13.90 9.54
N THR A 101 6.65 14.72 8.69
CA THR A 101 6.02 15.88 8.02
C THR A 101 4.99 15.41 6.99
N GLY A 102 3.78 16.00 6.94
CA GLY A 102 2.74 15.61 5.96
C GLY A 102 1.99 14.33 6.31
N THR A 103 2.71 13.33 6.83
CA THR A 103 2.19 12.01 7.14
C THR A 103 1.62 11.94 8.56
N LEU A 104 2.47 11.99 9.60
CA LEU A 104 2.02 11.89 11.00
C LEU A 104 1.55 13.24 11.55
N THR A 105 2.12 14.33 11.05
CA THR A 105 1.71 15.70 11.38
C THR A 105 0.80 16.28 10.30
N THR A 106 0.06 17.33 10.65
CA THR A 106 -0.82 18.05 9.73
C THR A 106 -0.06 18.86 8.67
N ASN A 107 1.27 19.02 8.82
CA ASN A 107 2.11 19.86 7.96
C ASN A 107 1.67 21.33 7.99
N TYR A 108 1.17 21.73 9.16
CA TYR A 108 0.52 22.99 9.44
C TYR A 108 1.16 23.56 10.71
N MET A 109 2.06 24.52 10.53
CA MET A 109 2.81 25.10 11.63
C MET A 109 1.92 26.02 12.45
N THR A 110 2.00 25.91 13.77
CA THR A 110 1.20 26.69 14.72
C THR A 110 2.06 27.23 15.85
N VAL A 111 1.80 28.45 16.29
CA VAL A 111 2.38 29.00 17.52
C VAL A 111 1.65 28.39 18.71
N ILE A 112 2.33 27.50 19.44
CA ILE A 112 1.78 26.81 20.63
C ILE A 112 2.22 27.46 21.94
N GLN A 113 3.33 28.20 21.92
CA GLN A 113 3.95 28.81 23.10
C GLN A 113 4.47 30.19 22.74
N VAL A 114 4.37 31.12 23.68
CA VAL A 114 4.83 32.51 23.50
C VAL A 114 5.48 32.98 24.80
N TYR A 115 6.67 33.54 24.71
CA TYR A 115 7.31 34.28 25.80
C TYR A 115 7.38 35.76 25.44
N VAL A 116 6.63 36.57 26.16
CA VAL A 116 6.50 38.02 25.94
C VAL A 116 6.25 38.71 27.27
N SER A 117 6.82 39.91 27.46
CA SER A 117 6.68 40.68 28.71
C SER A 117 6.99 39.84 29.97
N GLU A 118 8.10 39.12 29.95
CA GLU A 118 8.60 38.24 31.03
C GLU A 118 7.70 37.05 31.40
N LYS A 119 6.60 36.81 30.66
CA LYS A 119 5.65 35.73 30.92
C LYS A 119 5.63 34.69 29.80
N HIS A 120 5.73 33.42 30.19
CA HIS A 120 5.56 32.27 29.30
C HIS A 120 4.09 31.83 29.27
N TRP A 121 3.49 31.88 28.08
CA TRP A 121 2.16 31.40 27.76
C TRP A 121 2.25 30.10 26.96
N LYS A 122 1.35 29.15 27.26
CA LYS A 122 1.32 27.81 26.64
C LYS A 122 -0.09 27.49 26.16
N ASN A 123 -0.17 26.64 25.15
CA ASN A 123 -1.40 26.21 24.49
C ASN A 123 -2.12 27.39 23.81
N VAL A 124 -1.33 28.19 23.08
CA VAL A 124 -1.71 29.46 22.43
C VAL A 124 -2.39 29.22 21.07
N GLU A 125 -2.35 27.99 20.55
CA GLU A 125 -3.04 27.56 19.33
C GLU A 125 -4.57 27.70 19.37
N ASN A 126 -5.15 27.84 20.58
CA ASN A 126 -6.57 28.14 20.74
C ASN A 126 -6.79 29.67 20.75
N PRO A 127 -7.57 30.24 19.80
CA PRO A 127 -7.82 31.68 19.73
C PRO A 127 -8.34 32.30 21.03
N ALA A 128 -9.15 31.58 21.82
CA ALA A 128 -9.63 32.07 23.11
C ALA A 128 -8.47 32.32 24.09
N LYS A 129 -7.44 31.46 24.09
CA LYS A 129 -6.23 31.62 24.92
C LYS A 129 -5.23 32.62 24.35
N ALA A 130 -5.22 32.83 23.03
CA ALA A 130 -4.45 33.91 22.43
C ALA A 130 -4.98 35.28 22.89
N ILE A 131 -6.31 35.44 22.98
CA ILE A 131 -6.98 36.65 23.47
C ILE A 131 -6.71 36.89 24.98
N GLU A 132 -6.51 35.83 25.78
CA GLU A 132 -6.11 35.94 27.20
C GLU A 132 -4.68 36.48 27.41
N ILE A 133 -3.85 36.59 26.35
CA ILE A 133 -2.48 37.09 26.48
C ILE A 133 -2.49 38.60 26.71
N ILE A 134 -2.30 38.99 27.97
CA ILE A 134 -2.18 40.39 28.39
C ILE A 134 -0.84 40.95 27.88
N ILE A 135 -0.89 41.71 26.78
CA ILE A 135 0.23 42.47 26.21
C ILE A 135 -0.12 43.96 26.27
N ARG A 136 0.83 44.84 26.61
CA ARG A 136 0.64 46.30 26.51
C ARG A 136 0.45 46.70 25.04
N ALA A 137 -0.41 47.69 24.78
CA ALA A 137 -0.75 48.15 23.42
C ALA A 137 0.50 48.39 22.55
N ASN A 138 1.46 49.18 23.01
CA ASN A 138 2.71 49.48 22.30
C ASN A 138 3.51 48.21 21.95
N THR A 139 3.54 47.20 22.83
CA THR A 139 4.24 45.93 22.56
C THR A 139 3.45 45.05 21.57
N LYS A 140 2.11 45.14 21.59
CA LYS A 140 1.24 44.46 20.63
C LYS A 140 1.42 45.04 19.22
N GLU A 141 1.49 46.37 19.10
CA GLU A 141 1.79 47.08 17.84
C GLU A 141 3.15 46.68 17.27
N ILE A 142 4.22 46.71 18.09
CA ILE A 142 5.57 46.28 17.67
C ILE A 142 5.58 44.82 17.18
N ILE A 143 4.83 43.92 17.84
CA ILE A 143 4.71 42.52 17.40
C ILE A 143 3.96 42.43 16.07
N PHE A 144 2.86 43.16 15.92
CA PHE A 144 2.05 43.15 14.71
C PHE A 144 2.82 43.69 13.51
N GLU A 145 3.47 44.84 13.65
CA GLU A 145 4.31 45.45 12.62
C GLU A 145 5.52 44.56 12.31
N GLY A 146 6.30 44.19 13.33
CA GLY A 146 7.51 43.39 13.18
C GLY A 146 7.27 42.03 12.50
N VAL A 147 6.22 41.30 12.91
CA VAL A 147 5.88 40.01 12.28
C VAL A 147 5.32 40.19 10.87
N SER A 148 4.44 41.18 10.65
CA SER A 148 3.81 41.38 9.33
C SER A 148 4.80 41.83 8.27
N VAL A 149 5.78 42.65 8.66
CA VAL A 149 6.85 43.14 7.77
C VAL A 149 7.90 42.04 7.58
N SER A 150 8.53 41.52 8.65
CA SER A 150 9.68 40.58 8.55
C SER A 150 9.35 39.17 8.01
N CYS A 151 8.08 38.83 7.81
CA CYS A 151 7.69 37.62 7.10
C CYS A 151 7.60 37.91 5.60
N SER A 152 8.02 36.97 4.73
CA SER A 152 7.97 37.17 3.28
C SER A 152 6.56 37.52 2.81
N TYR A 153 6.46 38.45 1.85
CA TYR A 153 5.19 38.86 1.25
C TYR A 153 4.59 37.75 0.37
N SER A 154 5.39 36.71 0.05
CA SER A 154 4.92 35.44 -0.52
C SER A 154 4.18 34.54 0.49
N SER A 155 4.50 34.66 1.78
CA SER A 155 3.86 33.92 2.87
C SER A 155 2.50 34.54 3.21
N LYS A 156 1.41 33.78 3.02
CA LYS A 156 0.02 34.23 3.16
C LYS A 156 -0.87 33.14 3.75
N LEU A 157 -1.87 33.57 4.51
CA LEU A 157 -3.00 32.75 4.92
C LEU A 157 -4.18 33.01 3.98
N LEU A 158 -4.68 31.96 3.33
CA LEU A 158 -5.90 32.03 2.52
C LEU A 158 -7.07 31.47 3.33
N SER A 159 -8.22 32.13 3.30
CA SER A 159 -9.47 31.54 3.79
C SER A 159 -9.77 30.24 3.04
N SER A 160 -10.04 29.17 3.78
CA SER A 160 -10.39 27.89 3.16
C SER A 160 -11.88 27.92 2.75
N PRO A 161 -12.28 27.28 1.64
CA PRO A 161 -13.70 27.13 1.31
C PRO A 161 -14.47 26.42 2.44
N GLU A 162 -15.77 26.70 2.51
CA GLU A 162 -16.70 26.69 3.67
C GLU A 162 -16.75 25.46 4.62
N ASN A 163 -15.98 24.40 4.38
CA ASN A 163 -15.96 23.16 5.18
C ASN A 163 -14.65 22.89 5.95
N GLN A 164 -13.67 23.81 5.93
CA GLN A 164 -12.42 23.66 6.71
C GLN A 164 -12.24 24.82 7.69
N THR A 165 -12.06 24.48 8.98
CA THR A 165 -11.88 25.45 10.09
C THR A 165 -10.50 26.12 10.12
N LEU A 166 -9.52 25.61 9.37
CA LEU A 166 -8.17 26.14 9.29
C LEU A 166 -7.95 26.85 7.96
N SER A 167 -7.34 28.03 8.00
CA SER A 167 -6.86 28.75 6.81
C SER A 167 -5.76 27.94 6.11
N LYS A 168 -5.61 28.12 4.80
CA LYS A 168 -4.56 27.46 4.01
C LYS A 168 -3.28 28.30 4.05
N GLN A 169 -2.20 27.72 4.57
CA GLN A 169 -0.86 28.32 4.52
C GLN A 169 -0.26 28.20 3.11
N VAL A 170 0.22 29.31 2.56
CA VAL A 170 0.93 29.40 1.28
C VAL A 170 2.24 30.14 1.50
N GLY A 171 3.37 29.60 1.02
CA GLY A 171 4.70 30.13 1.30
C GLY A 171 5.40 29.37 2.42
N ASN A 172 6.25 30.05 3.20
CA ASN A 172 6.96 29.43 4.31
C ASN A 172 6.00 29.19 5.48
N LYS A 173 5.82 27.92 5.88
CA LYS A 173 4.88 27.52 6.94
C LYS A 173 5.21 28.16 8.29
N THR A 174 6.49 28.31 8.63
CA THR A 174 6.92 28.96 9.86
C THR A 174 6.48 30.42 9.91
N GLU A 175 6.68 31.17 8.83
CA GLU A 175 6.20 32.55 8.69
C GLU A 175 4.67 32.62 8.71
N CYS A 176 3.98 31.72 7.99
CA CYS A 176 2.53 31.65 8.01
C CYS A 176 1.95 31.39 9.40
N SER A 177 2.66 30.64 10.25
CA SER A 177 2.26 30.42 11.66
C SER A 177 2.37 31.69 12.50
N LEU A 178 3.37 32.55 12.23
CA LEU A 178 3.53 33.85 12.88
C LEU A 178 2.47 34.84 12.42
N LEU A 179 2.16 34.89 11.11
CA LEU A 179 1.04 35.68 10.57
C LEU A 179 -0.31 35.24 11.18
N GLY A 180 -0.50 33.92 11.37
CA GLY A 180 -1.69 33.37 12.03
C GLY A 180 -1.78 33.72 13.52
N PHE A 181 -0.64 33.93 14.19
CA PHE A 181 -0.61 34.43 15.55
C PHE A 181 -0.98 35.93 15.65
N VAL A 182 -0.60 36.74 14.66
CA VAL A 182 -1.06 38.15 14.55
C VAL A 182 -2.59 38.20 14.36
N ASP A 183 -3.12 37.38 13.46
CA ASP A 183 -4.57 37.24 13.20
C ASP A 183 -5.33 36.76 14.47
N ALA A 184 -4.80 35.74 15.17
CA ALA A 184 -5.38 35.23 16.42
C ALA A 184 -5.38 36.25 17.59
N LEU A 185 -4.48 37.24 17.56
CA LEU A 185 -4.48 38.37 18.49
C LEU A 185 -5.40 39.53 18.05
N GLY A 186 -6.11 39.39 16.93
CA GLY A 186 -6.99 40.41 16.35
C GLY A 186 -6.26 41.48 15.53
N GLY A 187 -5.10 41.16 14.97
CA GLY A 187 -4.32 42.04 14.09
C GLY A 187 -4.48 41.70 12.62
N ASN A 188 -4.70 42.71 11.77
CA ASN A 188 -4.79 42.51 10.32
C ASN A 188 -3.43 42.69 9.64
N TYR A 189 -2.69 41.59 9.47
CA TYR A 189 -1.37 41.64 8.83
C TYR A 189 -1.40 42.13 7.37
N ALA A 190 -2.52 41.96 6.66
CA ALA A 190 -2.66 42.40 5.26
C ALA A 190 -2.82 43.93 5.14
N GLU A 191 -3.50 44.55 6.10
CA GLU A 191 -3.62 46.00 6.21
C GLU A 191 -2.28 46.65 6.56
N ILE A 192 -1.53 46.07 7.53
CA ILE A 192 -0.18 46.52 7.88
C ILE A 192 0.77 46.45 6.65
N ARG A 193 0.73 45.35 5.90
CA ARG A 193 1.47 45.19 4.63
C ARG A 193 1.04 46.15 3.51
N THR A 194 -0.15 46.73 3.61
CA THR A 194 -0.61 47.77 2.67
C THR A 194 0.00 49.14 2.99
N HIS A 195 0.27 49.43 4.27
CA HIS A 195 1.03 50.62 4.67
C HIS A 195 2.53 50.50 4.35
N TYR A 196 3.07 49.28 4.42
CA TYR A 196 4.47 48.95 4.11
C TYR A 196 4.61 48.04 2.87
N PRO A 197 4.29 48.50 1.65
CA PRO A 197 4.48 47.69 0.45
C PRO A 197 5.97 47.40 0.20
N GLU A 198 6.26 46.22 -0.34
CA GLU A 198 7.59 45.67 -0.61
C GLU A 198 8.52 46.63 -1.39
N GLU A 199 7.93 47.49 -2.24
CA GLU A 199 8.60 48.54 -3.00
C GLU A 199 9.32 49.59 -2.14
N GLN A 200 8.94 49.76 -0.86
CA GLN A 200 9.58 50.70 0.08
C GLN A 200 10.83 50.13 0.75
N PHE A 201 11.10 48.83 0.60
CA PHE A 201 12.26 48.18 1.18
C PHE A 201 13.55 48.56 0.42
N VAL A 202 14.58 48.89 1.19
CA VAL A 202 15.94 49.20 0.69
C VAL A 202 16.63 47.92 0.28
N HIS A 203 16.62 46.95 1.20
CA HIS A 203 17.24 45.66 1.04
C HIS A 203 16.61 44.65 2.02
N VAL A 204 16.28 43.46 1.53
CA VAL A 204 15.82 42.33 2.34
C VAL A 204 16.97 41.32 2.39
N TYR A 205 17.45 40.99 3.59
CA TYR A 205 18.39 39.89 3.78
C TYR A 205 17.60 38.60 4.04
N PRO A 206 17.47 37.71 3.02
CA PRO A 206 16.79 36.45 3.21
C PRO A 206 17.54 35.56 4.21
N PHE A 207 16.85 34.57 4.74
CA PHE A 207 17.41 33.62 5.70
C PHE A 207 18.74 33.01 5.20
N ASN A 208 19.82 33.25 5.95
CA ASN A 208 21.13 32.67 5.67
C ASN A 208 21.45 31.57 6.68
N SER A 209 21.82 30.37 6.23
CA SER A 209 22.07 29.20 7.08
C SER A 209 23.23 29.36 8.08
N VAL A 210 24.18 30.25 7.80
CA VAL A 210 25.30 30.61 8.70
C VAL A 210 24.84 31.57 9.79
N ARG A 211 24.09 32.62 9.41
CA ARG A 211 23.60 33.67 10.33
C ARG A 211 22.36 33.23 11.14
N LYS A 212 21.57 32.30 10.58
CA LYS A 212 20.29 31.77 11.11
C LYS A 212 19.24 32.83 11.43
N SER A 213 19.31 33.97 10.73
CA SER A 213 18.38 35.09 10.84
C SER A 213 17.94 35.58 9.46
N THR A 214 16.80 36.26 9.44
CA THR A 214 16.30 37.11 8.35
C THR A 214 16.31 38.55 8.88
N SER A 215 16.57 39.55 8.04
CA SER A 215 16.55 40.96 8.45
C SER A 215 16.16 41.86 7.30
N GLU A 216 15.36 42.89 7.56
CA GLU A 216 14.84 43.78 6.53
C GLU A 216 15.18 45.22 6.85
N ILE A 217 15.59 45.98 5.83
CA ILE A 217 15.86 47.42 5.93
C ILE A 217 14.85 48.15 5.05
N VAL A 218 14.04 49.00 5.68
CA VAL A 218 13.09 49.92 5.03
C VAL A 218 13.80 51.27 4.82
N LEU A 219 13.47 52.01 3.73
CA LEU A 219 13.73 53.46 3.44
C LEU A 219 14.16 53.81 1.99
N LYS A 220 13.42 53.40 0.97
CA LYS A 220 13.75 53.70 -0.45
C LYS A 220 13.34 55.11 -0.96
N LYS A 221 13.25 56.13 -0.10
CA LYS A 221 12.63 57.44 -0.44
C LYS A 221 13.59 58.62 -0.67
N CYS A 222 14.90 58.45 -0.50
CA CYS A 222 15.89 59.51 -0.69
C CYS A 222 16.25 59.70 -2.18
N LYS A 223 15.91 60.86 -2.76
CA LYS A 223 16.36 61.29 -4.12
C LYS A 223 17.59 62.20 -4.10
N THR A 224 17.96 62.66 -2.91
CA THR A 224 19.10 63.53 -2.65
C THR A 224 19.79 63.07 -1.37
N ILE A 225 21.09 63.36 -1.26
CA ILE A 225 21.93 63.04 -0.11
C ILE A 225 22.73 64.28 0.26
N LEU A 226 23.01 64.46 1.56
CA LEU A 226 23.85 65.56 2.04
C LEU A 226 25.32 65.19 1.87
N ASN A 227 26.10 66.07 1.23
CA ASN A 227 27.55 65.90 1.16
C ASN A 227 28.24 66.33 2.46
N ARG A 228 29.57 66.14 2.55
CA ARG A 228 30.37 66.50 3.74
C ARG A 228 30.30 67.99 4.12
N ASN A 229 29.94 68.86 3.19
CA ASN A 229 29.83 70.31 3.38
C ASN A 229 28.40 70.74 3.78
N GLY A 230 27.45 69.81 3.89
CA GLY A 230 26.05 70.09 4.18
C GLY A 230 25.21 70.47 2.96
N GLU A 231 25.74 70.32 1.74
CA GLU A 231 25.05 70.64 0.50
C GLU A 231 24.22 69.45 0.01
N ILE A 232 23.02 69.73 -0.50
CA ILE A 232 22.10 68.72 -1.04
C ILE A 232 22.54 68.35 -2.46
N ILE A 233 23.10 67.15 -2.65
CA ILE A 233 23.50 66.63 -3.96
C ILE A 233 22.49 65.59 -4.47
N PRO A 234 22.33 65.42 -5.80
CA PRO A 234 21.51 64.35 -6.38
C PRO A 234 22.03 62.97 -5.95
N PHE A 235 21.14 62.09 -5.50
CA PHE A 235 21.53 60.74 -5.08
C PHE A 235 21.22 59.77 -6.22
N SER A 236 22.25 59.40 -6.99
CA SER A 236 22.10 58.49 -8.12
C SER A 236 21.88 57.05 -7.67
N THR A 237 21.30 56.20 -8.52
CA THR A 237 21.14 54.77 -8.24
C THR A 237 22.49 54.06 -8.05
N VAL A 238 23.54 54.50 -8.75
CA VAL A 238 24.89 53.95 -8.62
C VAL A 238 25.53 54.33 -7.28
N ASP A 239 25.32 55.56 -6.80
CA ASP A 239 25.78 55.98 -5.48
C ASP A 239 25.00 55.29 -4.35
N TYR A 240 23.71 55.02 -4.58
CA TYR A 240 22.86 54.23 -3.67
C TYR A 240 23.36 52.79 -3.56
N ASP A 241 23.55 52.09 -4.68
CA ASP A 241 24.03 50.69 -4.68
C ASP A 241 25.42 50.57 -4.02
N ARG A 242 26.32 51.54 -4.28
CA ARG A 242 27.62 51.62 -3.60
C ARG A 242 27.45 51.84 -2.10
N LEU A 243 26.58 52.76 -1.67
CA LEU A 243 26.31 53.01 -0.25
C LEU A 243 25.74 51.76 0.44
N VAL A 244 24.84 51.03 -0.23
CA VAL A 244 24.30 49.76 0.29
C VAL A 244 25.43 48.76 0.54
N GLN A 245 26.27 48.47 -0.47
CA GLN A 245 27.30 47.43 -0.35
C GLN A 245 28.48 47.81 0.54
N THR A 246 28.97 49.06 0.48
CA THR A 246 30.21 49.43 1.21
C THR A 246 29.96 50.05 2.58
N VAL A 247 28.72 50.45 2.90
CA VAL A 247 28.40 51.13 4.17
C VAL A 247 27.24 50.43 4.88
N LEU A 248 26.06 50.31 4.25
CA LEU A 248 24.88 49.76 4.93
C LEU A 248 24.97 48.26 5.19
N GLU A 249 25.59 47.47 4.31
CA GLU A 249 25.82 46.03 4.51
C GLU A 249 26.76 45.75 5.70
N PRO A 250 27.96 46.35 5.78
CA PRO A 250 28.81 46.28 6.98
C PRO A 250 28.11 46.83 8.23
N MET A 251 27.53 48.03 8.17
CA MET A 251 26.86 48.65 9.32
C MET A 251 25.63 47.86 9.79
N ALA A 252 24.91 47.16 8.91
CA ALA A 252 23.82 46.27 9.29
C ALA A 252 24.35 44.99 9.95
N CYS A 253 25.49 44.46 9.52
CA CYS A 253 26.14 43.32 10.18
C CYS A 253 26.63 43.70 11.58
N ASP A 254 27.27 44.86 11.74
CA ASP A 254 27.77 45.35 13.03
C ASP A 254 26.64 45.89 13.94
N GLY A 255 25.57 46.45 13.35
CA GLY A 255 24.42 47.02 14.06
C GLY A 255 23.53 45.98 14.76
N LEU A 256 23.62 44.70 14.38
CA LEU A 256 22.91 43.59 15.02
C LEU A 256 23.38 43.30 16.46
N HIS A 257 24.42 44.00 16.96
CA HIS A 257 24.92 43.85 18.32
C HIS A 257 24.06 44.52 19.42
N GLN A 258 23.08 45.38 19.07
CA GLN A 258 22.22 46.08 20.04
C GLN A 258 20.71 45.85 19.79
N LEU A 259 20.31 44.57 19.67
CA LEU A 259 18.90 44.20 19.50
C LEU A 259 18.16 44.07 20.84
N THR A 260 16.93 44.59 20.90
CA THR A 260 16.00 44.36 22.02
C THR A 260 15.15 43.12 21.74
N CYS A 261 15.16 42.13 22.63
CA CYS A 261 14.28 40.97 22.53
C CYS A 261 12.84 41.36 22.87
N VAL A 262 11.94 41.29 21.88
CA VAL A 262 10.51 41.62 22.05
C VAL A 262 9.69 40.40 22.46
N CYS A 263 9.90 39.26 21.79
CA CYS A 263 9.09 38.06 21.92
C CYS A 263 9.89 36.82 21.47
N ILE A 264 9.55 35.64 22.02
CA ILE A 264 10.00 34.33 21.54
C ILE A 264 8.77 33.45 21.28
N TRP A 265 8.70 32.84 20.10
CA TRP A 265 7.64 31.93 19.70
C TRP A 265 8.11 30.48 19.72
N GLY A 266 7.36 29.61 20.39
CA GLY A 266 7.43 28.17 20.23
C GLY A 266 6.44 27.72 19.16
N ILE A 267 6.97 27.31 18.01
CA ILE A 267 6.20 26.82 16.86
C ILE A 267 6.26 25.29 16.84
N GLU A 268 5.11 24.65 16.66
CA GLU A 268 5.01 23.19 16.48
C GLU A 268 4.11 22.84 15.29
N ASP A 269 4.49 21.77 14.59
CA ASP A 269 3.71 21.07 13.56
C ASP A 269 2.89 19.97 14.25
N SER A 270 1.58 20.19 14.37
CA SER A 270 0.72 19.37 15.22
C SER A 270 0.52 17.94 14.68
N VAL A 271 0.49 16.96 15.58
CA VAL A 271 0.15 15.56 15.26
C VAL A 271 -1.33 15.48 14.89
N ARG A 272 -1.68 14.70 13.87
CA ARG A 272 -3.08 14.47 13.48
C ARG A 272 -3.82 13.69 14.58
N PRO A 273 -5.07 14.04 14.95
CA PRO A 273 -5.75 13.42 16.09
C PRO A 273 -5.91 11.89 15.95
N GLU A 274 -6.13 11.38 14.74
CA GLU A 274 -6.30 9.95 14.44
C GLU A 274 -5.01 9.11 14.53
N VAL A 275 -3.84 9.75 14.58
CA VAL A 275 -2.54 9.05 14.49
C VAL A 275 -2.23 8.23 15.73
N LEU A 276 -2.56 8.71 16.93
CA LEU A 276 -2.31 8.00 18.19
C LEU A 276 -3.07 6.66 18.22
N ASP A 277 -4.38 6.70 17.97
CA ASP A 277 -5.24 5.51 17.91
C ASP A 277 -4.82 4.55 16.79
N THR A 278 -4.40 5.09 15.65
CA THR A 278 -3.96 4.29 14.50
C THR A 278 -2.66 3.55 14.82
N ILE A 279 -1.69 4.21 15.46
CA ILE A 279 -0.42 3.59 15.88
C ILE A 279 -0.67 2.51 16.94
N ALA A 280 -1.52 2.79 17.94
CA ALA A 280 -1.92 1.81 18.94
C ALA A 280 -2.59 0.58 18.29
N LYS A 281 -3.50 0.77 17.33
CA LYS A 281 -4.11 -0.32 16.55
C LYS A 281 -3.06 -1.12 15.75
N CYS A 282 -2.10 -0.47 15.11
CA CYS A 282 -1.01 -1.15 14.40
C CYS A 282 -0.11 -1.96 15.33
N GLN A 283 0.26 -1.42 16.49
CA GLN A 283 1.09 -2.10 17.49
C GLN A 283 0.36 -3.30 18.11
N ASN A 284 -0.94 -3.15 18.43
CA ASN A 284 -1.80 -4.24 18.91
C ASN A 284 -1.96 -5.37 17.87
N ALA A 285 -1.96 -5.03 16.58
CA ALA A 285 -1.88 -6.01 15.48
C ALA A 285 -0.50 -6.69 15.35
N GLY A 286 0.47 -6.35 16.19
CA GLY A 286 1.84 -6.87 16.13
C GLY A 286 2.69 -6.27 15.01
N ARG A 287 2.33 -5.10 14.47
CA ARG A 287 3.11 -4.38 13.45
C ARG A 287 4.02 -3.35 14.11
N THR A 288 5.28 -3.29 13.69
CA THR A 288 6.24 -2.32 14.25
C THR A 288 6.21 -1.02 13.47
N VAL A 289 5.69 0.04 14.07
CA VAL A 289 5.75 1.40 13.52
C VAL A 289 7.13 2.02 13.81
N ARG A 290 7.69 2.72 12.81
CA ARG A 290 8.96 3.45 12.89
C ARG A 290 8.82 4.82 12.24
N MET A 291 9.42 5.85 12.84
CA MET A 291 9.48 7.20 12.28
C MET A 291 10.84 7.41 11.60
N ILE A 292 10.84 7.88 10.34
CA ILE A 292 12.07 8.22 9.61
C ILE A 292 11.90 9.59 8.97
N THR A 293 12.76 10.56 9.32
CA THR A 293 12.59 11.94 8.86
C THR A 293 13.90 12.73 8.81
N GLY A 294 13.94 13.79 8.01
CA GLY A 294 15.06 14.73 7.93
C GLY A 294 15.17 15.69 9.14
N ASP A 295 14.14 15.73 10.00
CA ASP A 295 14.05 16.63 11.14
C ASP A 295 15.10 16.37 12.24
N ASN A 296 15.24 17.35 13.15
CA ASN A 296 16.14 17.27 14.30
C ASN A 296 15.70 16.19 15.31
N VAL A 297 16.67 15.37 15.76
CA VAL A 297 16.53 14.29 16.75
C VAL A 297 15.61 14.65 17.94
N ASN A 298 15.75 15.85 18.51
CA ASN A 298 14.96 16.25 19.68
C ASN A 298 13.48 16.46 19.34
N THR A 299 13.19 17.15 18.23
CA THR A 299 11.84 17.35 17.69
C THR A 299 11.21 16.00 17.35
N THR A 300 11.95 15.15 16.62
CA THR A 300 11.50 13.82 16.22
C THR A 300 11.22 12.92 17.43
N ARG A 301 12.06 12.96 18.48
CA ARG A 301 11.81 12.22 19.73
C ARG A 301 10.55 12.69 20.44
N SER A 302 10.34 14.01 20.54
CA SER A 302 9.13 14.59 21.14
C SER A 302 7.86 14.13 20.42
N ILE A 303 7.86 14.19 19.09
CA ILE A 303 6.71 13.78 18.28
C ILE A 303 6.52 12.25 18.32
N ALA A 304 7.59 11.46 18.33
CA ALA A 304 7.50 10.00 18.48
C ALA A 304 6.90 9.58 19.83
N LEU A 305 7.16 10.32 20.92
CA LEU A 305 6.49 10.15 22.21
C LEU A 305 5.01 10.53 22.12
N LYS A 306 4.67 11.69 21.54
CA LYS A 306 3.27 12.15 21.35
C LYS A 306 2.45 11.18 20.49
N CYS A 307 3.06 10.55 19.49
CA CYS A 307 2.43 9.56 18.61
C CYS A 307 2.36 8.13 19.21
N GLY A 308 2.95 7.87 20.39
CA GLY A 308 3.02 6.52 20.95
C GLY A 308 3.93 5.54 20.20
N ILE A 309 4.87 6.01 19.39
CA ILE A 309 5.85 5.17 18.68
C ILE A 309 6.94 4.66 19.63
N ILE A 310 7.23 5.45 20.65
CA ILE A 310 8.12 5.14 21.78
C ILE A 310 7.46 5.62 23.07
N SER A 311 7.70 4.91 24.17
CA SER A 311 7.30 5.29 25.53
C SER A 311 8.49 5.85 26.31
N PRO A 312 8.31 6.69 27.35
CA PRO A 312 9.41 7.21 28.15
C PRO A 312 10.30 6.15 28.81
N ASN A 313 9.74 4.95 29.08
CA ASN A 313 10.44 3.84 29.73
C ASN A 313 11.01 2.81 28.72
N ASP A 314 10.81 3.00 27.42
CA ASP A 314 11.27 2.04 26.41
C ASP A 314 12.77 2.19 26.13
N SER A 315 13.49 1.07 26.05
CA SER A 315 14.92 1.03 25.67
C SER A 315 15.16 1.12 24.16
N PHE A 316 14.18 1.60 23.39
CA PHE A 316 14.26 1.68 21.92
C PHE A 316 15.26 2.74 21.45
N LEU A 317 15.93 2.45 20.33
CA LEU A 317 16.93 3.35 19.76
C LEU A 317 16.27 4.49 18.97
N VAL A 318 16.74 5.69 19.28
CA VAL A 318 16.53 6.94 18.54
C VAL A 318 17.90 7.40 18.04
N LEU A 319 18.15 7.33 16.74
CA LEU A 319 19.43 7.66 16.12
C LEU A 319 19.28 8.82 15.12
N ASP A 320 20.39 9.51 14.83
CA ASP A 320 20.49 10.31 13.62
C ASP A 320 21.08 9.51 12.45
N GLY A 321 20.94 10.02 11.22
CA GLY A 321 21.47 9.38 10.01
C GLY A 321 22.98 9.13 10.03
N HIS A 322 23.77 9.97 10.69
CA HIS A 322 25.23 9.84 10.76
C HIS A 322 25.63 8.69 11.68
N GLU A 323 25.11 8.64 12.91
CA GLU A 323 25.34 7.57 13.87
C GLU A 323 24.73 6.23 13.38
N PHE A 324 23.61 6.27 12.66
CA PHE A 324 23.06 5.09 11.99
C PHE A 324 24.03 4.52 10.94
N ASN A 325 24.56 5.35 10.03
CA ASN A 325 25.55 4.90 9.04
C ASN A 325 26.82 4.34 9.71
N ARG A 326 27.34 5.04 10.73
CA ARG A 326 28.52 4.60 11.50
C ARG A 326 28.33 3.24 12.18
N ARG A 327 27.11 2.87 12.57
CA ARG A 327 26.84 1.56 13.19
C ARG A 327 26.73 0.42 12.18
N ILE A 328 26.39 0.70 10.92
CA ILE A 328 26.16 -0.33 9.88
C ILE A 328 27.31 -0.42 8.87
N ARG A 329 28.25 0.53 8.90
CA ARG A 329 29.48 0.57 8.10
C ARG A 329 30.69 0.65 9.05
N PRO A 330 31.58 -0.36 9.10
CA PRO A 330 32.75 -0.33 9.97
C PRO A 330 33.80 0.70 9.51
N ILE A 331 33.82 1.03 8.22
CA ILE A 331 34.62 2.09 7.60
C ILE A 331 33.64 3.00 6.82
N LEU A 332 33.84 4.32 6.89
CA LEU A 332 33.02 5.27 6.13
C LEU A 332 33.16 5.01 4.61
N ASP A 333 32.09 5.24 3.86
CA ASP A 333 31.98 4.99 2.41
C ASP A 333 32.13 3.53 1.92
N GLU A 334 32.36 2.56 2.80
CA GLU A 334 32.29 1.13 2.45
C GLU A 334 30.85 0.57 2.37
N ALA A 335 30.77 -0.67 1.89
CA ALA A 335 29.54 -1.46 1.78
C ALA A 335 28.87 -1.73 3.14
N ILE A 336 27.54 -1.79 3.14
CA ILE A 336 26.74 -2.03 4.34
C ILE A 336 26.89 -3.46 4.82
N VAL A 337 27.26 -3.64 6.08
CA VAL A 337 27.42 -4.97 6.70
C VAL A 337 26.11 -5.41 7.33
N GLN A 338 25.39 -6.34 6.69
CA GLN A 338 24.07 -6.81 7.16
C GLN A 338 24.09 -7.34 8.60
N SER A 339 25.18 -7.99 9.05
CA SER A 339 25.30 -8.51 10.42
C SER A 339 25.49 -7.42 11.50
N LEU A 340 25.90 -6.21 11.11
CA LEU A 340 25.87 -5.03 11.98
C LEU A 340 24.50 -4.36 11.93
N PHE A 341 23.94 -4.22 10.73
CA PHE A 341 22.57 -3.73 10.52
C PHE A 341 21.54 -4.50 11.37
N ASP A 342 21.63 -5.83 11.37
CA ASP A 342 20.77 -6.76 12.13
C ASP A 342 20.86 -6.56 13.66
N LYS A 343 21.93 -5.95 14.19
CA LYS A 343 22.00 -5.58 15.62
C LYS A 343 21.27 -4.27 15.95
N VAL A 344 20.99 -3.43 14.95
CA VAL A 344 20.47 -2.07 15.13
C VAL A 344 18.97 -1.97 14.82
N TRP A 345 18.53 -2.45 13.65
CA TRP A 345 17.16 -2.22 13.17
C TRP A 345 16.03 -2.80 14.05
N PRO A 346 16.21 -3.90 14.82
CA PRO A 346 15.12 -4.41 15.68
C PRO A 346 14.75 -3.43 16.80
N GLN A 347 15.75 -2.73 17.36
CA GLN A 347 15.58 -1.75 18.43
C GLN A 347 15.34 -0.33 17.90
N LEU A 348 15.76 -0.03 16.67
CA LEU A 348 15.51 1.27 16.03
C LEU A 348 14.00 1.52 15.88
N ARG A 349 13.51 2.63 16.46
CA ARG A 349 12.14 3.14 16.28
C ARG A 349 12.11 4.50 15.59
N VAL A 350 13.15 5.30 15.78
CA VAL A 350 13.23 6.67 15.25
C VAL A 350 14.59 6.87 14.58
N LEU A 351 14.56 7.28 13.31
CA LEU A 351 15.73 7.72 12.55
C LEU A 351 15.50 9.18 12.12
N ALA A 352 16.22 10.10 12.77
CA ALA A 352 16.15 11.54 12.53
C ALA A 352 17.34 12.03 11.68
N ARG A 353 17.28 13.25 11.13
CA ARG A 353 18.25 13.78 10.15
C ARG A 353 18.60 12.78 9.04
N ALA A 354 17.61 11.98 8.63
CA ALA A 354 17.77 10.95 7.62
C ALA A 354 17.80 11.56 6.22
N SER A 355 18.83 11.23 5.43
CA SER A 355 18.81 11.50 3.99
C SER A 355 17.86 10.54 3.26
N PRO A 356 17.45 10.84 2.01
CA PRO A 356 16.71 9.89 1.17
C PRO A 356 17.43 8.55 0.98
N LEU A 357 18.77 8.56 0.97
CA LEU A 357 19.58 7.34 0.91
C LEU A 357 19.46 6.52 2.19
N ASP A 358 19.41 7.16 3.36
CA ASP A 358 19.26 6.47 4.66
C ASP A 358 17.88 5.81 4.79
N LYS A 359 16.82 6.49 4.31
CA LYS A 359 15.47 5.90 4.18
C LYS A 359 15.53 4.61 3.37
N TYR A 360 16.15 4.66 2.18
CA TYR A 360 16.30 3.49 1.29
C TYR A 360 17.13 2.37 1.93
N VAL A 361 18.26 2.69 2.55
CA VAL A 361 19.15 1.73 3.23
C VAL A 361 18.44 1.01 4.37
N LEU A 362 17.71 1.75 5.22
CA LEU A 362 16.93 1.17 6.32
C LEU A 362 15.84 0.21 5.79
N VAL A 363 15.07 0.63 4.79
CA VAL A 363 14.00 -0.20 4.21
C VAL A 363 14.58 -1.46 3.55
N ARG A 364 15.65 -1.34 2.75
CA ARG A 364 16.32 -2.47 2.09
C ARG A 364 16.96 -3.44 3.07
N GLY A 365 17.63 -2.95 4.10
CA GLY A 365 18.26 -3.79 5.12
C GLY A 365 17.24 -4.58 5.94
N ILE A 366 16.06 -4.01 6.25
CA ILE A 366 14.97 -4.74 6.91
C ILE A 366 14.42 -5.82 5.96
N ILE A 367 14.19 -5.48 4.68
CA ILE A 367 13.70 -6.42 3.64
C ILE A 367 14.66 -7.61 3.41
N ALA A 368 15.96 -7.39 3.60
CA ALA A 368 17.03 -8.38 3.45
C ALA A 368 17.35 -9.16 4.74
N SER A 369 16.92 -8.66 5.91
CA SER A 369 17.20 -9.26 7.21
C SER A 369 16.60 -10.67 7.31
N LYS A 370 17.34 -11.57 7.97
CA LYS A 370 16.96 -12.98 8.19
C LYS A 370 16.75 -13.32 9.67
N ILE A 371 16.72 -12.33 10.57
CA ILE A 371 16.46 -12.56 12.01
C ILE A 371 15.14 -13.30 12.20
N ASN A 372 14.09 -12.81 11.55
CA ASN A 372 12.77 -13.45 11.55
C ASN A 372 12.70 -14.45 10.38
N ARG A 373 12.49 -15.73 10.68
CA ARG A 373 12.41 -16.82 9.67
C ARG A 373 11.32 -16.61 8.61
N THR A 374 10.32 -15.80 8.93
CA THR A 374 9.21 -15.40 8.05
C THR A 374 9.58 -14.32 7.03
N GLY A 375 10.70 -13.61 7.22
CA GLY A 375 11.03 -12.37 6.52
C GLY A 375 10.13 -11.20 6.93
N GLU A 376 10.64 -9.98 6.76
CA GLU A 376 9.90 -8.74 7.03
C GLU A 376 9.22 -8.18 5.78
N ILE A 377 8.04 -7.59 5.91
CA ILE A 377 7.40 -6.83 4.83
C ILE A 377 7.25 -5.39 5.32
N VAL A 378 7.89 -4.47 4.60
CA VAL A 378 7.99 -3.05 4.97
C VAL A 378 7.03 -2.24 4.12
N ALA A 379 6.08 -1.57 4.76
CA ALA A 379 5.33 -0.48 4.17
C ALA A 379 6.06 0.84 4.44
N VAL A 380 6.10 1.75 3.47
CA VAL A 380 6.64 3.11 3.61
C VAL A 380 5.52 4.11 3.34
N ILE A 381 5.37 5.10 4.21
CA ILE A 381 4.35 6.14 4.12
C ILE A 381 5.06 7.50 4.19
N GLY A 382 4.85 8.34 3.17
CA GLY A 382 5.50 9.64 3.02
C GLY A 382 4.73 10.52 2.03
N ASP A 383 4.90 11.83 2.18
CA ASP A 383 4.22 12.89 1.40
C ASP A 383 5.19 13.60 0.42
N GLU A 384 6.51 13.32 0.51
CA GLU A 384 7.53 14.09 -0.19
C GLU A 384 8.06 13.42 -1.46
N THR A 385 8.52 14.27 -2.39
CA THR A 385 9.34 13.87 -3.55
C THR A 385 10.63 13.12 -3.15
N ASN A 386 11.06 13.27 -1.90
CA ASN A 386 12.20 12.57 -1.29
C ASN A 386 11.96 11.08 -1.02
N ASP A 387 10.70 10.60 -1.04
CA ASP A 387 10.34 9.21 -0.73
C ASP A 387 10.33 8.28 -1.96
N GLY A 388 10.57 8.83 -3.15
CA GLY A 388 10.54 8.09 -4.42
C GLY A 388 11.93 7.76 -4.99
N PRO A 389 12.41 6.51 -4.93
CA PRO A 389 13.34 6.03 -5.95
C PRO A 389 12.58 5.96 -7.28
N GLY A 390 12.81 6.93 -8.16
CA GLY A 390 12.07 7.06 -9.40
C GLY A 390 12.31 5.93 -10.41
N ARG A 391 11.28 5.71 -11.25
CA ARG A 391 11.21 4.98 -12.54
C ARG A 391 10.46 3.63 -12.58
N TYR A 392 9.63 3.54 -13.62
CA TYR A 392 8.94 2.36 -14.19
C TYR A 392 7.85 1.70 -13.30
N VAL A 393 6.82 1.03 -13.84
CA VAL A 393 6.75 0.27 -15.10
C VAL A 393 5.42 0.49 -15.84
N TYR A 394 5.46 1.13 -17.03
CA TYR A 394 4.34 1.21 -18.00
C TYR A 394 4.17 -0.10 -18.82
N GLU A 395 4.93 -1.14 -18.46
CA GLU A 395 5.12 -2.39 -19.22
C GLU A 395 4.40 -3.61 -18.61
N SER A 396 3.91 -3.52 -17.37
CA SER A 396 3.19 -4.62 -16.69
C SER A 396 1.75 -4.78 -17.18
N VAL A 397 1.16 -3.73 -17.74
CA VAL A 397 -0.22 -3.73 -18.25
C VAL A 397 -0.28 -4.35 -19.66
N ALA A 398 0.68 -4.05 -20.54
CA ALA A 398 0.68 -4.51 -21.92
C ALA A 398 0.86 -6.03 -22.07
N LYS A 399 1.79 -6.64 -21.33
CA LYS A 399 2.06 -8.09 -21.41
C LYS A 399 0.97 -8.96 -20.76
N PHE A 400 0.18 -8.41 -19.83
CA PHE A 400 -0.93 -9.13 -19.19
C PHE A 400 -2.21 -9.12 -20.05
N LEU A 401 -2.53 -7.98 -20.70
CA LEU A 401 -3.69 -7.85 -21.59
C LEU A 401 -3.60 -8.72 -22.84
N GLN A 402 -2.40 -8.93 -23.40
CA GLN A 402 -2.21 -9.62 -24.67
C GLN A 402 -2.36 -11.16 -24.59
N PHE A 403 -2.09 -11.78 -23.43
CA PHE A 403 -2.24 -13.23 -23.24
C PHE A 403 -3.66 -13.63 -22.79
N GLN A 404 -4.40 -12.71 -22.18
CA GLN A 404 -5.67 -13.00 -21.51
C GLN A 404 -6.90 -12.92 -22.45
N LEU A 405 -6.80 -12.25 -23.60
CA LEU A 405 -7.99 -11.87 -24.39
C LEU A 405 -8.47 -12.91 -25.43
N ILE A 406 -7.62 -13.85 -25.86
CA ILE A 406 -7.97 -14.78 -26.97
C ILE A 406 -8.69 -16.05 -26.48
N VAL A 407 -8.31 -16.59 -25.31
CA VAL A 407 -8.89 -17.85 -24.79
C VAL A 407 -10.20 -17.62 -24.02
N ASN A 408 -10.36 -16.44 -23.38
CA ASN A 408 -11.50 -16.21 -22.48
C ASN A 408 -12.82 -15.88 -23.19
N ILE A 409 -12.81 -15.29 -24.39
CA ILE A 409 -14.04 -14.86 -25.08
C ILE A 409 -14.91 -16.07 -25.50
N ALA A 410 -14.30 -17.21 -25.86
CA ALA A 410 -15.02 -18.42 -26.25
C ALA A 410 -15.69 -19.17 -25.08
N VAL A 411 -15.15 -19.08 -23.86
CA VAL A 411 -15.64 -19.81 -22.68
C VAL A 411 -16.62 -18.97 -21.83
N LEU A 412 -16.51 -17.64 -21.89
CA LEU A 412 -17.33 -16.74 -21.07
C LEU A 412 -18.83 -16.87 -21.40
N PHE A 413 -19.19 -16.94 -22.68
CA PHE A 413 -20.59 -16.80 -23.11
C PHE A 413 -21.49 -17.96 -22.63
N CYS A 414 -20.98 -19.20 -22.65
CA CYS A 414 -21.74 -20.38 -22.20
C CYS A 414 -21.81 -20.54 -20.66
N THR A 415 -21.02 -19.78 -19.90
CA THR A 415 -20.87 -20.00 -18.44
C THR A 415 -21.33 -18.80 -17.59
N PHE A 416 -21.66 -17.66 -18.19
CA PHE A 416 -21.91 -16.40 -17.48
C PHE A 416 -23.19 -16.42 -16.61
N ILE A 417 -24.28 -17.02 -17.11
CA ILE A 417 -25.62 -16.89 -16.51
C ILE A 417 -25.77 -17.63 -15.17
N ARG A 418 -24.98 -18.69 -14.92
CA ARG A 418 -25.14 -19.54 -13.73
C ARG A 418 -24.23 -19.18 -12.54
N ILE A 419 -23.24 -18.30 -12.74
CA ILE A 419 -22.21 -17.97 -11.73
C ILE A 419 -22.53 -16.66 -10.99
N CYS A 420 -23.20 -15.70 -11.64
CA CYS A 420 -23.39 -14.35 -11.08
C CYS A 420 -24.33 -14.27 -9.85
N ILE A 421 -25.14 -15.29 -9.57
CA ILE A 421 -26.07 -15.30 -8.41
C ILE A 421 -25.43 -15.98 -7.18
N VAL A 422 -24.53 -16.94 -7.36
CA VAL A 422 -24.06 -17.81 -6.26
C VAL A 422 -22.84 -17.22 -5.54
N GLN A 423 -21.85 -16.68 -6.26
CA GLN A 423 -20.55 -16.31 -5.68
C GLN A 423 -20.54 -15.04 -4.81
N GLN A 424 -21.64 -14.29 -4.72
CA GLN A 424 -21.69 -13.00 -4.01
C GLN A 424 -21.96 -13.16 -2.49
N SER A 425 -22.32 -14.37 -2.06
CA SER A 425 -22.59 -14.77 -0.67
C SER A 425 -21.34 -14.82 0.23
N LEU A 426 -20.16 -15.14 -0.34
CA LEU A 426 -18.94 -15.42 0.43
C LEU A 426 -18.12 -14.18 0.82
N LEU A 427 -18.34 -13.02 0.18
CA LEU A 427 -17.63 -11.78 0.53
C LEU A 427 -18.26 -11.11 1.77
N ARG A 428 -17.92 -11.64 2.95
CA ARG A 428 -18.30 -11.05 4.23
C ARG A 428 -17.54 -9.74 4.50
N VAL A 429 -18.20 -8.80 5.18
CA VAL A 429 -17.60 -7.55 5.67
C VAL A 429 -16.41 -7.87 6.60
N PRO A 430 -15.26 -7.17 6.49
CA PRO A 430 -14.13 -7.39 7.39
C PRO A 430 -14.52 -7.13 8.85
N ARG A 431 -14.16 -8.06 9.74
CA ARG A 431 -14.37 -7.95 11.19
C ARG A 431 -13.15 -7.34 11.87
N GLU A 432 -13.35 -6.56 12.93
CA GLU A 432 -12.27 -5.95 13.70
C GLU A 432 -11.34 -7.00 14.36
N GLU A 433 -11.83 -8.22 14.58
CA GLU A 433 -11.05 -9.41 14.97
C GLU A 433 -9.85 -9.70 14.06
N LEU A 434 -9.86 -9.21 12.81
CA LEU A 434 -8.72 -9.35 11.90
C LEU A 434 -7.51 -8.50 12.34
N LEU A 435 -7.75 -7.41 13.08
CA LEU A 435 -6.70 -6.53 13.62
C LEU A 435 -6.07 -7.07 14.90
N THR A 436 -6.66 -8.07 15.57
CA THR A 436 -6.08 -8.68 16.78
C THR A 436 -5.13 -9.84 16.46
N ARG A 437 -5.04 -10.24 15.18
CA ARG A 437 -4.14 -11.30 14.72
C ARG A 437 -2.81 -10.73 14.26
N LYS A 438 -1.72 -11.39 14.64
CA LYS A 438 -0.37 -11.07 14.14
C LYS A 438 -0.31 -11.21 12.61
N PRO A 439 0.46 -10.37 11.90
CA PRO A 439 0.63 -10.48 10.45
C PRO A 439 1.23 -11.84 10.07
N TYR A 440 0.83 -12.36 8.91
CA TYR A 440 1.48 -13.53 8.33
C TYR A 440 2.84 -13.15 7.74
N GLY A 441 3.76 -14.11 7.70
CA GLY A 441 5.07 -13.95 7.05
C GLY A 441 5.02 -13.93 5.52
N ARG A 442 6.18 -13.92 4.87
CA ARG A 442 6.30 -14.09 3.41
C ARG A 442 6.03 -15.51 2.91
N THR A 443 6.16 -16.52 3.78
CA THR A 443 6.13 -17.95 3.41
C THR A 443 5.06 -18.84 4.11
N PRO A 444 3.91 -18.33 4.58
CA PRO A 444 2.85 -19.20 5.11
C PRO A 444 2.29 -20.08 3.97
N PRO A 445 1.96 -21.36 4.23
CA PRO A 445 1.22 -22.16 3.25
C PRO A 445 -0.20 -21.61 3.12
N LEU A 446 -0.66 -21.41 1.88
CA LEU A 446 -2.02 -20.91 1.57
C LEU A 446 -3.11 -21.81 2.17
N ILE A 447 -2.85 -23.11 2.27
CA ILE A 447 -3.73 -24.10 2.92
C ILE A 447 -3.17 -24.39 4.32
N SER A 448 -3.90 -23.98 5.36
CA SER A 448 -3.53 -24.26 6.76
C SER A 448 -3.79 -25.72 7.14
N ARG A 449 -3.18 -26.21 8.24
CA ARG A 449 -3.44 -27.57 8.76
C ARG A 449 -4.92 -27.79 9.10
N THR A 450 -5.59 -26.77 9.64
CA THR A 450 -7.03 -26.81 9.95
C THR A 450 -7.86 -26.86 8.67
N MET A 451 -7.51 -26.06 7.65
CA MET A 451 -8.16 -26.10 6.35
C MET A 451 -7.99 -27.47 5.67
N MET A 452 -6.79 -28.06 5.73
CA MET A 452 -6.52 -29.41 5.22
C MET A 452 -7.36 -30.47 5.96
N LYS A 453 -7.47 -30.39 7.29
CA LYS A 453 -8.32 -31.29 8.09
C LYS A 453 -9.79 -31.19 7.64
N ASN A 454 -10.30 -29.98 7.43
CA ASN A 454 -11.67 -29.77 6.98
C ASN A 454 -11.86 -30.32 5.55
N ILE A 455 -10.98 -29.98 4.60
CA ILE A 455 -11.02 -30.51 3.23
C ILE A 455 -11.09 -32.04 3.24
N ILE A 456 -10.14 -32.71 3.92
CA ILE A 456 -10.10 -34.18 3.99
C ILE A 456 -11.37 -34.74 4.64
N GLY A 457 -11.84 -34.15 5.74
CA GLY A 457 -13.06 -34.60 6.43
C GLY A 457 -14.31 -34.51 5.55
N HIS A 458 -14.52 -33.36 4.89
CA HIS A 458 -15.64 -33.17 3.97
C HIS A 458 -15.52 -34.08 2.73
N THR A 459 -14.32 -34.26 2.16
CA THR A 459 -14.10 -35.20 1.04
C THR A 459 -14.39 -36.64 1.43
N ILE A 460 -13.95 -37.12 2.61
CA ILE A 460 -14.26 -38.48 3.09
C ILE A 460 -15.76 -38.66 3.28
N TYR A 461 -16.45 -37.68 3.90
CA TYR A 461 -17.90 -37.71 4.05
C TYR A 461 -18.63 -37.76 2.70
N GLN A 462 -18.25 -36.88 1.76
CA GLN A 462 -18.84 -36.85 0.43
C GLN A 462 -18.63 -38.18 -0.32
N LEU A 463 -17.42 -38.72 -0.29
CA LEU A 463 -17.10 -39.99 -0.92
C LEU A 463 -17.89 -41.15 -0.30
N ALA A 464 -17.98 -41.21 1.04
CA ALA A 464 -18.72 -42.27 1.74
C ALA A 464 -20.21 -42.27 1.37
N VAL A 465 -20.87 -41.12 1.35
CA VAL A 465 -22.29 -41.00 0.98
C VAL A 465 -22.51 -41.36 -0.50
N ILE A 466 -21.66 -40.88 -1.41
CA ILE A 466 -21.77 -41.17 -2.85
C ILE A 466 -21.56 -42.66 -3.12
N LEU A 467 -20.54 -43.28 -2.50
CA LEU A 467 -20.30 -44.72 -2.63
C LEU A 467 -21.45 -45.55 -2.02
N PHE A 468 -21.99 -45.14 -0.87
CA PHE A 468 -23.15 -45.80 -0.27
C PHE A 468 -24.35 -45.79 -1.23
N ILE A 469 -24.69 -44.64 -1.81
CA ILE A 469 -25.79 -44.56 -2.79
C ILE A 469 -25.45 -45.37 -4.04
N LEU A 470 -24.23 -45.25 -4.60
CA LEU A 470 -23.82 -45.95 -5.82
C LEU A 470 -23.84 -47.49 -5.71
N PHE A 471 -23.53 -48.05 -4.54
CA PHE A 471 -23.44 -49.51 -4.34
C PHE A 471 -24.63 -50.13 -3.63
N ALA A 472 -25.22 -49.43 -2.64
CA ALA A 472 -26.36 -49.92 -1.85
C ALA A 472 -27.69 -49.24 -2.22
N GLY A 473 -27.67 -48.06 -2.84
CA GLY A 473 -28.86 -47.28 -3.18
C GLY A 473 -29.96 -48.05 -3.93
N PRO A 474 -29.65 -48.83 -4.99
CA PRO A 474 -30.65 -49.64 -5.69
C PRO A 474 -31.40 -50.61 -4.78
N LYS A 475 -30.70 -51.21 -3.81
CA LYS A 475 -31.29 -52.16 -2.82
C LYS A 475 -32.01 -51.47 -1.66
N VAL A 476 -31.52 -50.31 -1.24
CA VAL A 476 -32.04 -49.58 -0.07
C VAL A 476 -33.27 -48.74 -0.42
N PHE A 477 -33.29 -48.13 -1.61
CA PHE A 477 -34.36 -47.26 -2.08
C PHE A 477 -35.31 -47.94 -3.08
N ASN A 478 -35.04 -49.19 -3.45
CA ASN A 478 -35.83 -49.97 -4.43
C ASN A 478 -35.93 -49.25 -5.80
N ILE A 479 -34.77 -48.87 -6.35
CA ILE A 479 -34.63 -48.13 -7.61
C ILE A 479 -33.81 -48.98 -8.60
N ASP A 480 -34.15 -48.93 -9.88
CA ASP A 480 -33.40 -49.61 -10.94
C ASP A 480 -31.91 -49.25 -10.97
N ASP A 481 -31.06 -50.28 -11.00
CA ASP A 481 -29.61 -50.08 -11.00
C ASP A 481 -29.12 -49.53 -12.36
N GLY A 482 -28.72 -48.25 -12.37
CA GLY A 482 -28.14 -47.61 -13.55
C GLY A 482 -26.73 -48.09 -13.97
N ARG A 483 -26.06 -49.00 -13.26
CA ARG A 483 -24.67 -49.39 -13.56
C ARG A 483 -24.50 -50.24 -14.84
N PRO A 484 -25.30 -51.29 -15.12
CA PRO A 484 -25.22 -52.06 -16.35
C PRO A 484 -26.15 -51.50 -17.44
N VAL A 485 -25.66 -50.59 -18.28
CA VAL A 485 -26.43 -50.09 -19.44
C VAL A 485 -25.70 -50.38 -20.75
N ASP A 486 -25.97 -51.56 -21.30
CA ASP A 486 -25.73 -51.82 -22.72
C ASP A 486 -26.69 -50.98 -23.57
N SER A 487 -26.13 -50.21 -24.51
CA SER A 487 -26.83 -49.43 -25.55
C SER A 487 -27.86 -48.35 -25.14
N MET A 488 -27.54 -47.10 -25.52
CA MET A 488 -28.44 -45.94 -25.71
C MET A 488 -29.35 -45.45 -24.57
N HIS A 489 -28.88 -44.37 -23.92
CA HIS A 489 -29.65 -43.17 -23.58
C HIS A 489 -31.08 -43.34 -23.00
N LYS A 490 -31.17 -43.87 -21.77
CA LYS A 490 -32.22 -43.46 -20.83
C LYS A 490 -31.57 -42.82 -19.59
N PRO A 491 -32.05 -41.66 -19.10
CA PRO A 491 -31.59 -41.12 -17.83
C PRO A 491 -32.03 -42.05 -16.70
N SER A 492 -31.08 -42.61 -15.95
CA SER A 492 -31.39 -43.47 -14.81
C SER A 492 -31.76 -42.61 -13.58
N GLU A 493 -32.82 -43.00 -12.88
CA GLU A 493 -33.23 -42.40 -11.62
C GLU A 493 -32.13 -42.51 -10.56
N HIS A 494 -31.40 -43.64 -10.54
CA HIS A 494 -30.26 -43.87 -9.65
C HIS A 494 -29.15 -42.81 -9.84
N PHE A 495 -28.74 -42.52 -11.08
CA PHE A 495 -27.75 -41.46 -11.33
C PHE A 495 -28.29 -40.05 -11.08
N THR A 496 -29.59 -39.83 -11.29
CA THR A 496 -30.25 -38.54 -10.97
C THR A 496 -30.26 -38.29 -9.46
N MET A 497 -30.51 -39.32 -8.65
CA MET A 497 -30.42 -39.25 -7.19
C MET A 497 -28.99 -38.92 -6.73
N ILE A 498 -27.97 -39.61 -7.26
CA ILE A 498 -26.55 -39.33 -6.96
C ILE A 498 -26.21 -37.87 -7.30
N PHE A 499 -26.63 -37.39 -8.47
CA PHE A 499 -26.39 -36.00 -8.89
C PHE A 499 -27.05 -34.98 -7.94
N ASN A 500 -28.33 -35.17 -7.59
CA ASN A 500 -29.05 -34.26 -6.70
C ASN A 500 -28.44 -34.23 -5.29
N VAL A 501 -28.08 -35.39 -4.73
CA VAL A 501 -27.40 -35.48 -3.43
C VAL A 501 -26.03 -34.81 -3.48
N PHE A 502 -25.24 -35.04 -4.53
CA PHE A 502 -23.96 -34.36 -4.73
C PHE A 502 -24.10 -32.84 -4.82
N VAL A 503 -25.08 -32.32 -5.56
CA VAL A 503 -25.32 -30.87 -5.69
C VAL A 503 -25.73 -30.26 -4.35
N LEU A 504 -26.69 -30.87 -3.64
CA LEU A 504 -27.14 -30.38 -2.32
C LEU A 504 -26.02 -30.44 -1.26
N MET A 505 -25.23 -31.52 -1.26
CA MET A 505 -24.08 -31.64 -0.36
C MET A 505 -23.01 -30.59 -0.61
N ASN A 506 -22.79 -30.18 -1.87
CA ASN A 506 -21.89 -29.06 -2.18
C ASN A 506 -22.49 -27.70 -1.78
N LEU A 507 -23.80 -27.49 -1.92
CA LEU A 507 -24.48 -26.27 -1.49
C LEU A 507 -24.41 -26.08 0.03
N PHE A 508 -24.66 -27.13 0.82
CA PHE A 508 -24.48 -27.06 2.28
C PHE A 508 -23.01 -26.95 2.69
N ASN A 509 -22.08 -27.51 1.91
CA ASN A 509 -20.65 -27.33 2.14
C ASN A 509 -20.22 -25.86 1.93
N GLU A 510 -20.83 -25.14 0.98
CA GLU A 510 -20.60 -23.70 0.75
C GLU A 510 -20.97 -22.83 1.97
N ILE A 511 -21.99 -23.22 2.73
CA ILE A 511 -22.43 -22.51 3.96
C ILE A 511 -21.49 -22.79 5.15
N ASN A 512 -20.89 -23.99 5.18
CA ASN A 512 -19.97 -24.43 6.24
C ASN A 512 -18.52 -23.91 6.07
N CYS A 513 -18.17 -23.40 4.89
CA CYS A 513 -16.86 -22.81 4.58
C CYS A 513 -16.77 -21.32 4.95
#